data_AF-A0A2V9Q7L7-F1
#
_entry.id   AF-A0A2V9Q7L7-F1
#
_cell.length_a   1.000
_cell.length_b   1.000
_cell.length_c   1.000
_cell.angle_alpha   90.00
_cell.angle_beta   90.00
_cell.angle_gamma   90.00
#
_symmetry.space_group_name_H-M   'P 1'
#
loop_
_entity.id
_entity.type
_entity.pdbx_description
1 polymer ?
#
loop_
_entity_poly.entity_id
_entity_poly.type
_entity_poly.pdbx_seq_one_letter_code
_entity_poly.pdbx_strand_id
1 'polypeptide(L)'
;MLDSQHDGAGNEGTDEYVPAGVDPYEADRNAPLVKFEGEGTAQMKIEQWRAESRTIRADSTGAGNVTLRLFNYPSWRATVNGREVQTRTAMPAGQMLVPIEAGKNRIQMVFVKGRDQEFGWIVSGGALTAVLIWFLMSRKLALAPA
;
A
#
# COMPACT_ATOMS: atom_id res chain seq x y z
N MET A 1 -16.89 -11.42 5.79
CA MET A 1 -15.88 -11.76 4.76
C MET A 1 -14.55 -11.22 5.25
N LEU A 2 -13.62 -12.09 5.62
CA LEU A 2 -12.22 -11.69 5.87
C LEU A 2 -11.56 -11.55 4.49
N ASP A 3 -10.87 -10.45 4.28
CA ASP A 3 -10.21 -10.12 3.01
C ASP A 3 -9.00 -11.05 2.77
N SER A 4 -8.76 -11.48 1.52
CA SER A 4 -7.64 -12.36 1.10
C SER A 4 -6.26 -11.82 1.52
N GLN A 5 -6.17 -10.52 1.75
CA GLN A 5 -5.01 -9.83 2.35
C GLN A 5 -4.71 -10.30 3.79
N HIS A 6 -5.75 -10.57 4.57
CA HIS A 6 -5.66 -10.96 5.97
C HIS A 6 -5.23 -12.43 6.14
N ASP A 7 -5.72 -13.30 5.25
CA ASP A 7 -5.39 -14.74 5.27
C ASP A 7 -4.07 -15.06 4.57
N GLY A 8 -3.35 -14.01 4.14
CA GLY A 8 -2.06 -14.11 3.49
C GLY A 8 -2.14 -14.55 2.03
N ALA A 9 -3.28 -15.05 1.52
CA ALA A 9 -3.49 -15.47 0.13
C ALA A 9 -3.00 -14.43 -0.90
N GLY A 10 -3.04 -13.15 -0.54
CA GLY A 10 -2.58 -12.04 -1.38
C GLY A 10 -3.71 -11.50 -2.26
N ASN A 11 -3.41 -10.45 -3.03
CA ASN A 11 -4.37 -9.94 -4.01
C ASN A 11 -4.29 -10.80 -5.27
N GLU A 12 -5.40 -11.43 -5.62
CA GLU A 12 -5.71 -11.66 -7.03
C GLU A 12 -5.98 -10.28 -7.59
N GLY A 13 -4.97 -9.66 -8.23
CA GLY A 13 -5.23 -8.46 -9.00
C GLY A 13 -6.24 -8.83 -10.06
N THR A 14 -7.50 -8.47 -9.89
CA THR A 14 -8.30 -8.12 -11.07
C THR A 14 -7.53 -6.99 -11.73
N ASP A 15 -7.34 -7.05 -13.05
CA ASP A 15 -6.44 -6.14 -13.82
C ASP A 15 -6.58 -4.65 -13.45
N GLU A 16 -7.73 -4.28 -12.91
CA GLU A 16 -8.12 -2.95 -12.48
C GLU A 16 -7.26 -2.31 -11.35
N TYR A 17 -6.52 -3.08 -10.54
CA TYR A 17 -5.78 -2.55 -9.37
C TYR A 17 -4.30 -2.94 -9.28
N VAL A 18 -3.61 -3.09 -10.41
CA VAL A 18 -2.17 -3.38 -10.44
C VAL A 18 -1.34 -2.13 -10.75
N PRO A 19 -0.07 -2.04 -10.28
CA PRO A 19 0.83 -0.97 -10.70
C PRO A 19 0.95 -0.86 -12.22
N ALA A 20 1.15 0.35 -12.75
CA ALA A 20 1.25 0.55 -14.19
C ALA A 20 2.41 -0.26 -14.80
N GLY A 21 2.12 -1.00 -15.88
CA GLY A 21 3.11 -1.73 -16.67
C GLY A 21 3.54 -3.09 -16.10
N VAL A 22 2.80 -3.64 -15.14
CA VAL A 22 3.04 -4.98 -14.58
C VAL A 22 2.02 -5.98 -15.10
N ASP A 23 2.41 -7.25 -15.17
CA ASP A 23 1.52 -8.36 -15.48
C ASP A 23 1.29 -9.18 -14.19
N PRO A 24 0.11 -9.08 -13.53
CA PRO A 24 -0.17 -9.81 -12.30
C PRO A 24 -0.22 -11.32 -12.48
N TYR A 25 -0.45 -11.82 -13.71
CA TYR A 25 -0.51 -13.26 -13.98
C TYR A 25 0.87 -13.92 -13.92
N GLU A 26 1.94 -13.15 -14.03
CA GLU A 26 3.33 -13.58 -13.85
C GLU A 26 3.71 -13.76 -12.37
N ALA A 27 2.87 -13.33 -11.43
CA ALA A 27 3.13 -13.50 -10.00
C ALA A 27 2.82 -14.93 -9.52
N ASP A 28 3.81 -15.62 -8.97
CA ASP A 28 3.61 -16.95 -8.38
C ASP A 28 2.74 -16.88 -7.11
N ARG A 29 1.55 -17.49 -7.19
CA ARG A 29 0.55 -17.55 -6.11
C ARG A 29 0.96 -18.46 -4.96
N ASN A 30 1.85 -19.42 -5.20
CA ASN A 30 2.35 -20.34 -4.20
C ASN A 30 3.66 -19.87 -3.58
N ALA A 31 4.20 -18.74 -4.04
CA ALA A 31 5.40 -18.14 -3.46
C ALA A 31 5.17 -17.80 -1.97
N PRO A 32 6.21 -17.92 -1.13
CA PRO A 32 6.12 -17.51 0.26
C PRO A 32 5.76 -16.01 0.37
N LEU A 33 5.15 -15.62 1.50
CA LEU A 33 4.80 -14.20 1.76
C LEU A 33 5.99 -13.26 1.66
N VAL A 34 7.17 -13.76 2.01
CA VAL A 34 8.45 -13.06 1.95
C VAL A 34 9.54 -14.02 1.45
N LYS A 35 10.39 -13.52 0.56
CA LYS A 35 11.56 -14.23 0.03
C LYS A 35 12.76 -13.30 0.06
N PHE A 36 13.92 -13.81 0.45
CA PHE A 36 15.17 -13.06 0.35
C PHE A 36 15.93 -13.45 -0.94
N GLU A 37 16.46 -12.44 -1.63
CA GLU A 37 17.21 -12.58 -2.87
C GLU A 37 18.43 -11.67 -2.80
N GLY A 38 19.62 -12.25 -2.64
CA GLY A 38 20.86 -11.48 -2.45
C GLY A 38 22.10 -12.36 -2.33
N GLU A 39 23.22 -11.73 -2.02
CA GLU A 39 24.49 -12.41 -1.79
C GLU A 39 24.47 -13.04 -0.39
N GLY A 40 23.96 -14.27 -0.28
CA GLY A 40 23.94 -15.02 0.99
C GLY A 40 22.59 -15.66 1.29
N THR A 41 22.31 -15.86 2.58
CA THR A 41 21.06 -16.44 3.07
C THR A 41 20.47 -15.55 4.16
N ALA A 42 19.14 -15.55 4.27
CA ALA A 42 18.47 -14.81 5.34
C ALA A 42 17.43 -15.67 6.05
N GLN A 43 17.42 -15.59 7.37
CA GLN A 43 16.33 -16.13 8.19
C GLN A 43 15.23 -15.09 8.31
N MET A 44 14.04 -15.44 7.83
CA MET A 44 12.88 -14.55 7.79
C MET A 44 11.87 -14.97 8.86
N LYS A 45 11.41 -14.01 9.66
CA LYS A 45 10.33 -14.18 10.63
C LYS A 45 9.28 -13.10 10.43
N ILE A 46 8.07 -13.51 10.08
CA ILE A 46 6.92 -12.61 10.00
C ILE A 46 6.41 -12.37 11.42
N GLU A 47 6.54 -11.14 11.91
CA GLU A 47 5.99 -10.76 13.22
C GLU A 47 4.49 -10.44 13.12
N GLN A 48 4.09 -9.82 12.03
CA GLN A 48 2.72 -9.36 11.82
C GLN A 48 2.41 -9.24 10.34
N TRP A 49 1.22 -9.70 9.94
CA TRP A 49 0.69 -9.57 8.59
C TRP A 49 -0.76 -9.08 8.65
N ARG A 50 -0.96 -7.77 8.73
CA ARG A 50 -2.30 -7.14 8.64
C ARG A 50 -2.44 -6.42 7.29
N ALA A 51 -3.69 -6.15 6.92
CA ALA A 51 -4.03 -5.48 5.67
C ALA A 51 -3.30 -4.14 5.49
N GLU A 52 -3.20 -3.31 6.53
CA GLU A 52 -2.59 -1.97 6.47
C GLU A 52 -1.19 -1.89 7.10
N SER A 53 -0.71 -2.99 7.71
CA SER A 53 0.57 -2.98 8.42
C SER A 53 1.23 -4.36 8.39
N ARG A 54 2.48 -4.42 7.98
CA ARG A 54 3.27 -5.66 7.91
C ARG A 54 4.59 -5.45 8.61
N THR A 55 5.03 -6.44 9.37
CA THR A 55 6.30 -6.39 10.10
C THR A 55 7.04 -7.71 9.95
N ILE A 56 8.29 -7.64 9.53
CA ILE A 56 9.14 -8.78 9.25
C ILE A 56 10.51 -8.54 9.90
N ARG A 57 11.08 -9.56 10.54
CA ARG A 57 12.49 -9.59 10.90
C ARG A 57 13.24 -10.46 9.90
N ALA A 58 14.36 -9.94 9.42
CA ALA A 58 15.30 -10.66 8.58
C ALA A 58 16.65 -10.67 9.28
N ASP A 59 17.30 -11.83 9.38
CA ASP A 59 18.70 -11.94 9.79
C ASP A 59 19.48 -12.50 8.60
N SER A 60 20.20 -11.62 7.90
CA SER A 60 20.84 -11.92 6.62
C SER A 60 22.36 -12.03 6.74
N THR A 61 22.99 -12.97 6.04
CA THR A 61 24.45 -13.04 5.98
C THR A 61 25.07 -12.07 4.98
N GLY A 62 24.26 -11.46 4.11
CA GLY A 62 24.72 -10.44 3.15
C GLY A 62 23.61 -9.50 2.69
N ALA A 63 23.98 -8.53 1.86
CA ALA A 63 23.04 -7.56 1.32
C ALA A 63 22.16 -8.18 0.22
N GLY A 64 20.93 -7.67 0.08
CA GLY A 64 19.99 -8.18 -0.90
C GLY A 64 18.65 -7.47 -0.87
N ASN A 65 17.66 -8.09 -1.51
CA ASN A 65 16.28 -7.63 -1.52
C ASN A 65 15.40 -8.65 -0.83
N VAL A 66 14.44 -8.15 -0.05
CA VAL A 66 13.30 -8.94 0.40
C VAL A 66 12.15 -8.68 -0.56
N THR A 67 11.80 -9.72 -1.30
CA THR A 67 10.64 -9.75 -2.21
C THR A 67 9.41 -10.11 -1.39
N LEU A 68 8.38 -9.28 -1.45
CA LEU A 68 7.12 -9.51 -0.77
C LEU A 68 6.06 -9.98 -1.75
N ARG A 69 5.17 -10.85 -1.27
CA ARG A 69 3.90 -11.14 -1.92
C ARG A 69 2.93 -9.97 -1.70
N LEU A 70 3.30 -8.84 -2.28
CA LEU A 70 2.66 -7.53 -2.20
C LEU A 70 3.04 -6.74 -3.44
N PHE A 71 2.09 -6.11 -4.12
CA PHE A 71 2.43 -5.18 -5.20
C PHE A 71 3.09 -3.92 -4.65
N ASN A 72 4.05 -3.37 -5.41
CA ASN A 72 4.71 -2.12 -5.07
C ASN A 72 3.81 -0.91 -5.37
N TYR A 73 2.77 -0.71 -4.56
CA TYR A 73 1.84 0.41 -4.71
C TYR A 73 2.33 1.67 -3.98
N PRO A 74 2.20 2.88 -4.56
CA PRO A 74 2.78 4.12 -4.00
C PRO A 74 2.33 4.47 -2.57
N SER A 75 1.14 4.02 -2.16
CA SER A 75 0.61 4.27 -0.82
C SER A 75 1.28 3.43 0.28
N TRP A 76 2.07 2.41 -0.08
CA TRP A 76 2.86 1.68 0.91
C TRP A 76 4.15 2.43 1.22
N ARG A 77 4.39 2.70 2.51
CA ARG A 77 5.67 3.19 3.00
C ARG A 77 6.45 2.06 3.66
N ALA A 78 7.67 1.79 3.18
CA ALA A 78 8.57 0.82 3.76
C ALA A 78 9.66 1.50 4.59
N THR A 79 9.97 0.92 5.75
CA THR A 79 11.12 1.30 6.57
C THR A 79 11.95 0.07 6.90
N VAL A 80 13.27 0.23 6.91
CA VAL A 80 14.23 -0.78 7.36
C VAL A 80 15.01 -0.18 8.52
N ASN A 81 14.95 -0.85 9.67
CA ASN A 81 15.57 -0.39 10.91
C ASN A 81 15.15 1.04 11.29
N GLY A 82 13.88 1.39 11.02
CA GLY A 82 13.30 2.69 11.32
C GLY A 82 13.61 3.80 10.31
N ARG A 83 14.38 3.52 9.24
CA ARG A 83 14.65 4.47 8.16
C ARG A 83 13.80 4.17 6.94
N GLU A 84 13.17 5.17 6.36
CA GLU A 84 12.41 5.02 5.11
C GLU A 84 13.36 4.61 3.99
N VAL A 85 12.96 3.60 3.22
CA VAL A 85 13.74 3.07 2.10
C VAL A 85 12.93 3.17 0.83
N GLN A 86 13.62 3.40 -0.29
CA GLN A 86 12.99 3.36 -1.59
C GLN A 86 12.77 1.90 -2.00
N THR A 87 11.51 1.51 -2.13
CA THR A 87 11.14 0.18 -2.63
C THR A 87 11.32 0.13 -4.15
N ARG A 88 11.56 -1.08 -4.67
CA ARG A 88 11.61 -1.33 -6.11
C ARG A 88 10.48 -2.28 -6.51
N THR A 89 10.17 -2.28 -7.79
CA THR A 89 9.18 -3.19 -8.37
C THR A 89 9.91 -4.33 -9.06
N ALA A 90 9.59 -5.57 -8.69
CA ALA A 90 10.04 -6.76 -9.42
C ALA A 90 9.23 -6.88 -10.71
N MET A 91 9.87 -6.65 -11.85
CA MET A 91 9.25 -6.82 -13.17
C MET A 91 9.35 -8.28 -13.61
N PRO A 92 8.36 -8.83 -14.33
CA PRO A 92 7.10 -8.18 -14.73
C PRO A 92 5.98 -8.27 -13.68
N ALA A 93 6.13 -9.09 -12.63
CA ALA A 93 5.08 -9.44 -11.69
C ALA A 93 4.57 -8.29 -10.79
N GLY A 94 5.28 -7.17 -10.70
CA GLY A 94 4.87 -5.99 -9.92
C GLY A 94 5.11 -6.06 -8.41
N GLN A 95 5.78 -7.11 -7.93
CA GLN A 95 6.00 -7.32 -6.49
C GLN A 95 6.94 -6.26 -5.89
N MET A 96 6.75 -5.97 -4.60
CA MET A 96 7.58 -5.05 -3.85
C MET A 96 8.89 -5.70 -3.43
N LEU A 97 9.98 -5.03 -3.76
CA LEU A 97 11.35 -5.34 -3.33
C LEU A 97 11.78 -4.32 -2.29
N VAL A 98 12.20 -4.79 -1.13
CA VAL A 98 12.75 -3.97 -0.05
C VAL A 98 14.24 -4.28 0.10
N PRO A 99 15.15 -3.33 -0.16
CA PRO A 99 16.58 -3.56 0.02
C PRO A 99 16.93 -3.67 1.51
N ILE A 100 17.78 -4.64 1.86
CA ILE A 100 18.33 -4.82 3.20
C ILE A 100 19.83 -5.04 3.16
N GLU A 101 20.51 -4.64 4.23
CA GLU A 101 21.93 -4.88 4.44
C GLU A 101 22.18 -6.23 5.14
N ALA A 102 23.43 -6.66 5.22
CA ALA A 102 23.82 -7.79 6.06
C ALA A 102 23.46 -7.55 7.55
N GLY A 103 23.12 -8.62 8.26
CA GLY A 103 22.77 -8.64 9.67
C GLY A 103 21.27 -8.57 9.94
N LYS A 104 20.94 -8.07 11.14
CA LYS A 104 19.56 -8.00 11.64
C LYS A 104 18.84 -6.77 11.09
N ASN A 105 17.78 -7.02 10.35
CA ASN A 105 16.93 -6.01 9.76
C ASN A 105 15.50 -6.17 10.26
N ARG A 106 14.91 -5.05 10.69
CA ARG A 106 13.48 -4.95 10.96
C ARG A 106 12.82 -4.18 9.84
N ILE A 107 12.00 -4.88 9.06
CA ILE A 107 11.30 -4.35 7.91
C ILE A 107 9.86 -4.08 8.32
N GLN A 108 9.40 -2.85 8.14
CA GLN A 108 8.03 -2.46 8.44
C GLN A 108 7.43 -1.77 7.24
N MET A 109 6.22 -2.18 6.88
CA MET A 109 5.43 -1.52 5.86
C MET A 109 4.12 -1.09 6.44
N VAL A 110 3.73 0.15 6.13
CA VAL A 110 2.45 0.73 6.53
C VAL A 110 1.76 1.29 5.30
N PHE A 111 0.46 1.01 5.18
CA PHE A 111 -0.37 1.61 4.15
C PHE A 111 -0.74 3.01 4.62
N VAL A 112 -0.27 4.02 3.89
CA VAL A 112 -0.53 5.43 4.17
C VAL A 112 -1.71 5.86 3.32
N LYS A 113 -2.74 6.39 3.97
CA LYS A 113 -3.89 6.97 3.28
C LYS A 113 -3.42 8.11 2.38
N GLY A 114 -3.74 8.05 1.09
CA GLY A 114 -3.30 9.04 0.10
C GLY A 114 -3.83 10.45 0.42
N ARG A 115 -3.06 11.48 0.03
CA ARG A 115 -3.44 12.90 0.15
C ARG A 115 -4.73 13.23 -0.59
N ASP A 116 -5.10 12.41 -1.56
CA ASP A 116 -6.31 12.55 -2.37
C ASP A 116 -7.59 12.52 -1.53
N GLN A 117 -7.56 11.85 -0.37
CA GLN A 117 -8.70 11.84 0.53
C GLN A 117 -8.91 13.20 1.23
N GLU A 118 -7.84 13.96 1.48
CA GLU A 118 -7.94 15.32 2.03
C GLU A 118 -8.61 16.27 1.00
N PHE A 119 -8.23 16.14 -0.28
CA PHE A 119 -8.89 16.88 -1.36
C PHE A 119 -10.36 16.51 -1.51
N GLY A 120 -10.69 15.21 -1.38
CA GLY A 120 -12.08 14.74 -1.42
C GLY A 120 -12.96 15.42 -0.36
N TRP A 121 -12.46 15.60 0.87
CA TRP A 121 -13.17 16.32 1.93
C TRP A 121 -13.40 17.79 1.58
N ILE A 122 -12.39 18.47 1.03
CA ILE A 122 -12.49 19.88 0.64
C ILE A 122 -13.54 20.07 -0.46
N VAL A 123 -13.47 19.26 -1.52
CA VAL A 123 -14.41 19.33 -2.65
C VAL A 123 -15.84 19.04 -2.18
N SER A 124 -16.02 18.00 -1.38
CA SER A 124 -17.35 17.62 -0.86
C SER A 124 -17.92 18.70 0.06
N GLY A 125 -17.11 19.24 0.97
CA GLY A 125 -17.51 20.33 1.86
C GLY A 125 -17.86 21.61 1.09
N GLY A 126 -17.09 21.95 0.06
CA GLY A 126 -17.36 23.07 -0.83
C GLY A 126 -18.68 22.90 -1.59
N ALA A 127 -18.91 21.73 -2.18
CA ALA A 127 -20.14 21.41 -2.89
C ALA A 127 -21.38 21.47 -1.97
N LEU A 128 -21.29 20.87 -0.78
CA LEU A 128 -22.38 20.91 0.20
C LEU A 128 -22.70 22.36 0.62
N THR A 129 -21.67 23.17 0.86
CA THR A 129 -21.83 24.58 1.22
C THR A 129 -22.51 25.37 0.11
N ALA A 130 -22.09 25.15 -1.15
CA ALA A 130 -22.70 25.79 -2.31
C ALA A 130 -24.19 25.42 -2.45
N VAL A 131 -24.55 24.14 -2.27
CA VAL A 131 -25.94 23.68 -2.29
C VAL A 131 -26.77 24.29 -1.15
N LEU A 132 -26.22 24.38 0.06
CA LEU A 132 -26.89 24.99 1.21
C LEU A 132 -27.13 26.49 1.00
N ILE A 133 -26.13 27.22 0.47
CA ILE A 133 -26.28 28.65 0.13
C ILE A 133 -27.37 28.82 -0.93
N TRP A 134 -27.32 28.03 -2.00
CA TRP A 134 -28.33 28.05 -3.05
C TRP A 134 -29.74 27.81 -2.50
N PHE A 135 -29.91 26.79 -1.66
CA PHE A 135 -31.18 26.45 -1.03
C PHE A 135 -31.70 27.55 -0.10
N LEU A 136 -30.84 28.18 0.69
CA LEU A 136 -31.24 29.28 1.57
C LEU A 136 -31.61 30.54 0.77
N MET A 137 -30.90 30.84 -0.32
CA MET A 137 -31.21 31.95 -1.22
C MET A 137 -32.54 31.74 -1.96
N SER A 138 -32.78 30.54 -2.48
CA SER A 138 -34.04 30.23 -3.18
C SER A 138 -35.26 30.32 -2.26
N ARG A 139 -35.12 29.94 -0.98
CA ARG A 139 -36.18 30.13 0.03
C ARG A 139 -36.44 31.60 0.36
N LYS A 140 -35.39 32.44 0.40
CA LYS A 140 -35.53 33.89 0.65
C LYS A 140 -36.20 34.62 -0.52
N LEU A 141 -35.86 34.27 -1.76
CA LEU A 141 -36.54 34.83 -2.95
C LEU A 141 -38.03 34.45 -3.01
N ALA A 142 -38.39 33.24 -2.57
CA ALA A 142 -39.79 32.79 -2.56
C ALA A 142 -40.67 33.45 -1.47
N LEU A 143 -40.07 34.15 -0.49
CA LEU A 143 -40.77 34.78 0.64
C LEU A 143 -40.76 36.32 0.57
N ALA A 144 -40.18 36.92 -0.47
CA ALA A 144 -40.23 38.38 -0.66
C ALA A 144 -41.61 38.80 -1.18
N PRO A 145 -42.33 39.73 -0.51
CA PRO A 145 -43.61 40.23 -1.01
C PRO A 145 -43.41 41.09 -2.27
N ALA A 146 -44.38 40.99 -3.19
CA ALA A 146 -44.46 41.76 -4.44
C ALA A 146 -44.80 43.24 -4.21
#